data_AF-A0AAV1HWP9-F1
#
_entry.id   AF-A0AAV1HWP9-F1
#
_cell.length_a   1.000
_cell.length_b   1.000
_cell.length_c   1.000
_cell.angle_alpha   90.00
_cell.angle_beta   90.00
_cell.angle_gamma   90.00
#
_symmetry.space_group_name_H-M   'P 1'
#
loop_
_entity.id
_entity.type
_entity.pdbx_description
1 polymer ?
#
loop_
_entity_poly.entity_id
_entity_poly.type
_entity_poly.pdbx_seq_one_letter_code
_entity_poly.pdbx_strand_id
1 'polypeptide(L)'
;MVAARLVVACTDKILYARALAAFWHVHSALEAGVAKNAGHKALGEVAGLTRSLHRATAFEADLQHLLGPEWRSRVEQRSPAVVAYVEHLADISSTDPVRLIAHAYTQHMALLAGGQRIRKFVASTVPGLQGQEGVSVFSFEEPVDPMKKEYKAAVNSQEELLGTEGTQKVLEEHVKVFEMNNDIIRAFPVHTRHTLGAVRRILPPEVILGACATLFALFMMWVTPKVMEAAAAWEGRDMEACSTDAVDTCQMRPPEG
;
A
#
# COMPACT_ATOMS: atom_id res chain seq x y z
N MET A 1 -5.49 7.97 1.64
CA MET A 1 -6.07 6.61 1.68
C MET A 1 -5.15 5.53 1.09
N VAL A 2 -4.44 5.78 -0.02
CA VAL A 2 -3.53 4.81 -0.68
C VAL A 2 -2.26 4.54 0.13
N ALA A 3 -1.54 5.59 0.55
CA ALA A 3 -0.32 5.46 1.36
C ALA A 3 -0.53 4.72 2.69
N ALA A 4 -1.69 4.92 3.34
CA ALA A 4 -2.04 4.23 4.57
C ALA A 4 -2.16 2.71 4.39
N ARG A 5 -2.62 2.23 3.21
CA ARG A 5 -2.70 0.80 2.91
C ARG A 5 -1.32 0.16 2.82
N LEU A 6 -0.34 0.85 2.22
CA LEU A 6 1.04 0.38 2.19
C LEU A 6 1.65 0.33 3.59
N VAL A 7 1.42 1.35 4.41
CA VAL A 7 1.88 1.34 5.81
C VAL A 7 1.31 0.14 6.55
N VAL A 8 0.00 -0.12 6.44
CA VAL A 8 -0.63 -1.30 7.06
C VAL A 8 -0.04 -2.61 6.51
N ALA A 9 0.16 -2.71 5.19
CA ALA A 9 0.78 -3.88 4.58
C ALA A 9 2.17 -4.15 5.15
N CYS A 10 2.96 -3.11 5.37
CA CYS A 10 4.30 -3.20 5.97
C CYS A 10 4.31 -3.51 7.48
N THR A 11 3.18 -3.83 8.11
CA THR A 11 3.12 -4.28 9.52
C THR A 11 2.66 -5.74 9.69
N ASP A 12 2.32 -6.41 8.59
CA ASP A 12 1.84 -7.78 8.58
C ASP A 12 2.63 -8.60 7.55
N LYS A 13 3.21 -9.72 7.99
CA LYS A 13 4.10 -10.54 7.15
C LYS A 13 3.44 -10.98 5.84
N ILE A 14 2.18 -11.36 5.87
CA ILE A 14 1.47 -11.89 4.70
C ILE A 14 1.05 -10.77 3.77
N LEU A 15 0.57 -9.64 4.30
CA LEU A 15 0.28 -8.48 3.47
C LEU A 15 1.53 -7.89 2.83
N TYR A 16 2.63 -7.82 3.57
CA TYR A 16 3.92 -7.38 3.07
C TYR A 16 4.42 -8.31 1.94
N ALA A 17 4.36 -9.63 2.12
CA ALA A 17 4.71 -10.59 1.08
C ALA A 17 3.83 -10.45 -0.17
N ARG A 18 2.52 -10.21 -0.01
CA ARG A 18 1.61 -9.93 -1.13
C ARG A 18 1.95 -8.62 -1.85
N ALA A 19 2.39 -7.60 -1.11
CA ALA A 19 2.85 -6.36 -1.70
C ALA A 19 4.13 -6.56 -2.51
N LEU A 20 5.12 -7.25 -1.95
CA LEU A 20 6.33 -7.62 -2.68
C LEU A 20 6.01 -8.45 -3.92
N ALA A 21 5.08 -9.41 -3.83
CA ALA A 21 4.69 -10.23 -4.97
C ALA A 21 4.09 -9.41 -6.12
N ALA A 22 3.22 -8.45 -5.80
CA ALA A 22 2.64 -7.56 -6.81
C ALA A 22 3.73 -6.77 -7.56
N PHE A 23 4.69 -6.20 -6.82
CA PHE A 23 5.79 -5.44 -7.42
C PHE A 23 6.87 -6.33 -8.05
N TRP A 24 7.03 -7.58 -7.62
CA TRP A 24 7.89 -8.56 -8.27
C TRP A 24 7.43 -8.85 -9.70
N HIS A 25 6.11 -9.04 -9.92
CA HIS A 25 5.54 -9.21 -11.25
C HIS A 25 5.81 -7.99 -12.15
N VAL A 26 5.63 -6.78 -11.60
CA VAL A 26 5.89 -5.52 -12.32
C VAL A 26 7.37 -5.36 -12.66
N HIS A 27 8.27 -5.55 -11.70
CA HIS A 27 9.71 -5.45 -11.92
C HIS A 27 10.21 -6.51 -12.89
N SER A 28 9.74 -7.76 -12.78
CA SER A 28 10.14 -8.83 -13.70
C SER A 28 9.74 -8.51 -15.15
N ALA A 29 8.52 -8.01 -15.36
CA ALA A 29 8.05 -7.60 -16.68
C ALA A 29 8.82 -6.37 -17.22
N LEU A 30 9.07 -5.39 -16.36
CA LEU A 30 9.82 -4.17 -16.70
C LEU A 30 11.26 -4.49 -17.09
N GLU A 31 11.97 -5.26 -16.26
CA GLU A 31 13.36 -5.68 -16.47
C GLU A 31 13.49 -6.50 -17.76
N ALA A 32 12.56 -7.43 -18.01
CA ALA A 32 12.51 -8.17 -19.26
C ALA A 32 12.25 -7.27 -20.48
N GLY A 33 11.32 -6.32 -20.37
CA GLY A 33 10.99 -5.38 -21.45
C GLY A 33 12.13 -4.42 -21.78
N VAL A 34 12.85 -3.95 -20.76
CA VAL A 34 14.04 -3.10 -20.92
C VAL A 34 15.19 -3.91 -21.52
N ALA A 35 15.43 -5.14 -21.03
CA ALA A 35 16.46 -6.02 -21.59
C ALA A 35 16.22 -6.35 -23.07
N LYS A 36 14.97 -6.64 -23.45
CA LYS A 36 14.55 -6.87 -24.84
C LYS A 36 14.89 -5.69 -25.75
N ASN A 37 14.79 -4.47 -25.25
CA ASN A 37 14.97 -3.24 -26.03
C ASN A 37 16.29 -2.52 -25.75
N ALA A 38 17.27 -3.19 -25.14
CA ALA A 38 18.55 -2.57 -24.77
C ALA A 38 19.36 -2.02 -25.97
N GLY A 39 19.07 -2.48 -27.19
CA GLY A 39 19.68 -1.96 -28.42
C GLY A 39 19.04 -0.68 -28.97
N HIS A 40 17.90 -0.23 -28.41
CA HIS A 40 17.23 0.98 -28.86
C HIS A 40 18.04 2.23 -28.42
N LYS A 41 18.34 3.13 -29.37
CA LYS A 41 19.26 4.26 -29.16
C LYS A 41 18.93 5.10 -27.92
N ALA A 42 17.66 5.51 -27.77
CA ALA A 42 17.20 6.33 -26.66
C ALA A 42 16.94 5.56 -25.35
N LEU A 43 17.10 4.23 -25.33
CA LEU A 43 16.88 3.40 -24.14
C LEU A 43 18.18 2.76 -23.64
N GLY A 44 19.22 2.64 -24.49
CA GLY A 44 20.40 1.84 -24.20
C GLY A 44 21.13 2.20 -22.91
N GLU A 45 21.34 3.49 -22.63
CA GLU A 45 22.00 3.95 -21.40
C GLU A 45 21.14 3.63 -20.16
N VAL A 46 19.85 3.94 -20.22
CA VAL A 46 18.88 3.62 -19.15
C VAL A 46 18.78 2.10 -18.95
N ALA A 47 18.86 1.31 -20.01
CA ALA A 47 18.86 -0.15 -19.94
C ALA A 47 20.11 -0.72 -19.26
N GLY A 48 21.28 -0.11 -19.50
CA GLY A 48 22.52 -0.44 -18.82
C GLY A 48 22.43 -0.25 -17.30
N LEU A 49 21.92 0.90 -16.87
CA LEU A 49 21.71 1.18 -15.43
C LEU A 49 20.57 0.38 -14.82
N THR A 50 19.49 0.13 -15.56
CA THR A 50 18.42 -0.76 -15.11
C THR A 50 18.99 -2.15 -14.82
N ARG A 51 19.90 -2.65 -15.67
CA ARG A 51 20.55 -3.94 -15.48
C ARG A 51 21.40 -3.99 -14.21
N SER A 52 22.21 -2.97 -13.93
CA SER A 52 23.00 -2.93 -12.68
C SER A 52 22.11 -2.84 -11.43
N LEU A 53 20.90 -2.28 -11.59
CA LEU A 53 19.91 -2.15 -10.53
C LEU A 53 18.85 -3.24 -10.51
N HIS A 54 18.91 -4.26 -11.36
CA HIS A 54 17.90 -5.34 -11.41
C HIS A 54 17.55 -5.83 -10.01
N ARG A 55 16.26 -5.86 -9.70
CA ARG A 55 15.72 -6.19 -8.38
C ARG A 55 14.90 -7.46 -8.38
N ALA A 56 14.53 -8.03 -9.53
CA ALA A 56 13.72 -9.25 -9.58
C ALA A 56 14.29 -10.36 -8.68
N THR A 57 15.59 -10.62 -8.72
CA THR A 57 16.25 -11.64 -7.86
C THR A 57 16.16 -11.33 -6.37
N ALA A 58 16.27 -10.06 -5.98
CA ALA A 58 16.12 -9.63 -4.59
C ALA A 58 14.67 -9.78 -4.10
N PHE A 59 13.69 -9.49 -4.96
CA PHE A 59 12.28 -9.79 -4.69
C PHE A 59 12.04 -11.30 -4.49
N GLU A 60 12.62 -12.14 -5.35
CA GLU A 60 12.49 -13.60 -5.22
C GLU A 60 13.06 -14.11 -3.90
N ALA A 61 14.25 -13.62 -3.50
CA ALA A 61 14.87 -13.98 -2.23
C ALA A 61 13.98 -13.60 -1.03
N ASP A 62 13.41 -12.39 -1.05
CA ASP A 62 12.51 -11.93 0.00
C ASP A 62 11.20 -12.75 0.03
N LEU A 63 10.61 -13.05 -1.12
CA LEU A 63 9.40 -13.86 -1.22
C LEU A 63 9.64 -15.29 -0.74
N GLN A 64 10.77 -15.89 -1.07
CA GLN A 64 11.16 -17.21 -0.60
C GLN A 64 11.34 -17.24 0.92
N HIS A 65 11.99 -16.22 1.50
CA HIS A 65 12.11 -16.10 2.96
C HIS A 65 10.73 -15.92 3.64
N LEU A 66 9.85 -15.12 3.04
CA LEU A 66 8.55 -14.80 3.64
C LEU A 66 7.52 -15.93 3.53
N LEU A 67 7.47 -16.60 2.37
CA LEU A 67 6.40 -17.55 2.02
C LEU A 67 6.89 -19.01 1.94
N GLY A 68 8.20 -19.25 2.01
CA GLY A 68 8.83 -20.56 1.91
C GLY A 68 9.23 -20.95 0.48
N PRO A 69 9.74 -22.18 0.29
CA PRO A 69 10.20 -22.67 -1.03
C PRO A 69 9.13 -22.61 -2.12
N GLU A 70 7.88 -22.86 -1.75
CA GLU A 70 6.70 -22.83 -2.63
C GLU A 70 6.12 -21.41 -2.81
N TRP A 71 6.94 -20.36 -2.68
CA TRP A 71 6.44 -18.99 -2.77
C TRP A 71 5.80 -18.68 -4.13
N ARG A 72 6.33 -19.25 -5.23
CA ARG A 72 5.83 -19.01 -6.60
C ARG A 72 4.36 -19.42 -6.76
N SER A 73 3.99 -20.62 -6.30
CA SER A 73 2.59 -21.08 -6.36
C SER A 73 1.67 -20.25 -5.45
N ARG A 74 2.19 -19.71 -4.35
CA ARG A 74 1.44 -18.83 -3.44
C ARG A 74 1.18 -17.43 -3.99
N VAL A 75 1.90 -17.02 -5.04
CA VAL A 75 1.81 -15.67 -5.65
C VAL A 75 1.41 -15.68 -7.13
N GLU A 76 0.99 -16.84 -7.64
CA GLU A 76 0.55 -17.01 -9.02
C GLU A 76 -0.72 -16.21 -9.32
N GLN A 77 -1.63 -16.12 -8.34
CA GLN A 77 -2.84 -15.33 -8.45
C GLN A 77 -2.53 -13.83 -8.36
N ARG A 78 -2.64 -13.16 -9.50
CA ARG A 78 -2.45 -11.71 -9.64
C ARG A 78 -3.78 -10.98 -9.54
N SER A 79 -3.78 -9.78 -8.95
CA SER A 79 -4.94 -8.91 -9.02
C SER A 79 -5.11 -8.37 -10.45
N PRO A 80 -6.33 -7.97 -10.85
CA PRO A 80 -6.55 -7.34 -12.15
C PRO A 80 -5.64 -6.14 -12.41
N ALA A 81 -5.33 -5.35 -11.38
CA ALA A 81 -4.41 -4.21 -11.49
C ALA A 81 -2.97 -4.63 -11.80
N VAL A 82 -2.47 -5.73 -11.21
CA VAL A 82 -1.13 -6.25 -11.53
C VAL A 82 -1.09 -6.82 -12.94
N VAL A 83 -2.13 -7.55 -13.35
CA VAL A 83 -2.24 -8.08 -14.72
C VAL A 83 -2.22 -6.94 -15.74
N ALA A 84 -3.08 -5.93 -15.57
CA ALA A 84 -3.14 -4.78 -16.46
C ALA A 84 -1.80 -4.03 -16.56
N TYR A 85 -1.05 -3.95 -15.45
CA TYR A 85 0.29 -3.35 -15.47
C TYR A 85 1.29 -4.20 -16.27
N VAL A 86 1.37 -5.50 -15.98
CA VAL A 86 2.28 -6.40 -16.72
C VAL A 86 1.95 -6.41 -18.22
N GLU A 87 0.67 -6.41 -18.60
CA GLU A 87 0.23 -6.34 -19.99
C GLU A 87 0.61 -5.00 -20.65
N HIS A 88 0.39 -3.89 -19.97
CA HIS A 88 0.80 -2.57 -20.46
C HIS A 88 2.32 -2.47 -20.68
N LEU A 89 3.13 -3.02 -19.77
CA LEU A 89 4.59 -3.08 -19.95
C LEU A 89 4.98 -3.94 -21.15
N ALA A 90 4.30 -5.06 -21.38
CA ALA A 90 4.55 -5.92 -22.53
C ALA A 90 4.15 -5.26 -23.86
N ASP A 91 3.04 -4.52 -23.86
CA ASP A 91 2.57 -3.74 -25.00
C ASP A 91 3.57 -2.65 -25.38
N ILE A 92 3.90 -1.73 -24.47
CA ILE A 92 4.85 -0.64 -24.76
C ILE A 92 6.25 -1.17 -25.06
N SER A 93 6.66 -2.30 -24.48
CA SER A 93 7.92 -2.96 -24.83
C SER A 93 7.97 -3.42 -26.28
N SER A 94 6.82 -3.64 -26.92
CA SER A 94 6.72 -4.11 -28.30
C SER A 94 6.35 -2.99 -29.28
N THR A 95 5.60 -1.99 -28.84
CA THR A 95 5.06 -0.92 -29.70
C THR A 95 5.83 0.39 -29.60
N ASP A 96 6.27 0.78 -28.41
CA ASP A 96 6.93 2.06 -28.16
C ASP A 96 7.88 1.99 -26.94
N PRO A 97 9.07 1.40 -27.12
CA PRO A 97 9.94 1.05 -26.00
C PRO A 97 10.55 2.24 -25.27
N VAL A 98 10.51 3.46 -25.82
CA VAL A 98 11.02 4.65 -25.10
C VAL A 98 10.17 4.96 -23.87
N ARG A 99 8.89 4.57 -23.86
CA ARG A 99 8.00 4.71 -22.69
C ARG A 99 8.46 3.88 -21.49
N LEU A 100 9.23 2.82 -21.71
CA LEU A 100 9.84 2.04 -20.62
C LEU A 100 10.78 2.88 -19.75
N ILE A 101 11.36 3.98 -20.27
CA ILE A 101 12.18 4.92 -19.50
C ILE A 101 11.41 5.46 -18.29
N ALA A 102 10.14 5.82 -18.47
CA ALA A 102 9.29 6.34 -17.40
C ALA A 102 9.10 5.31 -16.28
N HIS A 103 8.83 4.05 -16.64
CA HIS A 103 8.65 2.97 -15.68
C HIS A 103 9.96 2.60 -14.99
N ALA A 104 11.05 2.45 -15.75
CA ALA A 104 12.37 2.14 -15.22
C ALA A 104 12.82 3.22 -14.24
N TYR A 105 12.74 4.49 -14.62
CA TYR A 105 13.04 5.62 -13.74
C TYR A 105 12.21 5.58 -12.46
N THR A 106 10.88 5.52 -12.59
CA THR A 106 9.99 5.67 -11.43
C THR A 106 10.14 4.53 -10.43
N GLN A 107 10.20 3.28 -10.90
CA GLN A 107 10.26 2.11 -10.02
C GLN A 107 11.61 2.03 -9.30
N HIS A 108 12.74 2.20 -10.02
CA HIS A 108 14.05 2.15 -9.39
C HIS A 108 14.30 3.36 -8.49
N MET A 109 13.88 4.57 -8.88
CA MET A 109 13.98 5.74 -8.02
C MET A 109 13.15 5.62 -6.75
N ALA A 110 12.00 4.95 -6.79
CA ALA A 110 11.19 4.71 -5.58
C ALA A 110 11.96 3.86 -4.55
N LEU A 111 12.63 2.80 -5.01
CA LEU A 111 13.44 1.94 -4.15
C LEU A 111 14.68 2.67 -3.61
N LEU A 112 15.34 3.48 -4.45
CA LEU A 112 16.50 4.26 -4.03
C LEU A 112 16.09 5.39 -3.03
N ALA A 113 15.02 6.13 -3.29
CA ALA A 113 14.65 7.27 -2.44
C ALA A 113 13.94 6.86 -1.13
N GLY A 114 13.13 5.80 -1.17
CA GLY A 114 12.27 5.39 -0.05
C GLY A 114 12.66 4.06 0.58
N GLY A 115 13.39 3.20 -0.12
CA GLY A 115 13.62 1.81 0.27
C GLY A 115 14.29 1.66 1.62
N GLN A 116 15.28 2.50 1.96
CA GLN A 116 15.94 2.44 3.27
C GLN A 116 14.99 2.73 4.44
N ARG A 117 14.02 3.62 4.26
CA ARG A 117 13.00 3.91 5.27
C ARG A 117 12.01 2.76 5.40
N ILE A 118 11.57 2.21 4.26
CA ILE A 118 10.67 1.04 4.25
C ILE A 118 11.35 -0.17 4.90
N ARG A 119 12.61 -0.44 4.57
CA ARG A 119 13.43 -1.49 5.20
C ARG A 119 13.44 -1.37 6.72
N LYS A 120 13.82 -0.19 7.25
CA LYS A 120 13.86 0.05 8.70
C LYS A 120 12.48 -0.13 9.34
N PHE A 121 11.44 0.35 8.67
CA PHE A 121 10.06 0.24 9.16
C PHE A 121 9.56 -1.21 9.18
N VAL A 122 9.79 -1.98 8.13
CA VAL A 122 9.41 -3.40 8.05
C VAL A 122 10.17 -4.21 9.11
N ALA A 123 11.48 -4.00 9.25
CA ALA A 123 12.29 -4.70 10.24
C ALA A 123 11.85 -4.40 11.69
N SER A 124 11.30 -3.20 11.97
CA SER A 124 10.82 -2.86 13.31
C SER A 124 9.37 -3.28 13.59
N THR A 125 8.54 -3.47 12.56
CA THR A 125 7.09 -3.69 12.74
C THR A 125 6.61 -5.09 12.36
N VAL A 126 7.30 -5.79 11.45
CA VAL A 126 6.92 -7.14 11.03
C VAL A 126 7.61 -8.19 11.90
N PRO A 127 6.85 -9.02 12.65
CA PRO A 127 7.45 -10.04 13.50
C PRO A 127 8.28 -11.04 12.68
N GLY A 128 9.48 -11.35 13.18
CA GLY A 128 10.37 -12.34 12.56
C GLY A 128 11.26 -11.81 11.43
N LEU A 129 11.21 -10.51 11.08
CA LEU A 129 12.11 -9.89 10.11
C LEU A 129 13.26 -9.09 10.75
N GLN A 130 13.75 -9.57 11.89
CA GLN A 130 14.88 -8.96 12.61
C GLN A 130 16.20 -9.35 11.92
N GLY A 131 16.54 -8.69 10.81
CA GLY A 131 17.75 -9.01 10.05
C GLY A 131 17.80 -8.34 8.68
N GLN A 132 18.59 -8.92 7.78
CA GLN A 132 18.68 -8.49 6.39
C GLN A 132 17.75 -9.28 5.46
N GLU A 133 17.24 -10.43 5.90
CA GLU A 133 16.37 -11.30 5.12
C GLU A 133 14.92 -10.77 5.08
N GLY A 134 14.24 -10.99 3.95
CA GLY A 134 12.88 -10.46 3.72
C GLY A 134 12.82 -8.96 3.41
N VAL A 135 13.96 -8.27 3.34
CA VAL A 135 14.08 -6.84 2.98
C VAL A 135 15.26 -6.58 2.02
N SER A 136 15.73 -7.63 1.34
CA SER A 136 16.84 -7.61 0.38
C SER A 136 16.55 -6.69 -0.80
N VAL A 137 15.28 -6.56 -1.22
CA VAL A 137 14.86 -5.64 -2.30
C VAL A 137 15.24 -4.18 -2.04
N PHE A 138 15.34 -3.80 -0.76
CA PHE A 138 15.73 -2.46 -0.33
C PHE A 138 17.22 -2.34 0.00
N SER A 139 18.01 -3.39 -0.21
CA SER A 139 19.43 -3.41 0.09
C SER A 139 20.23 -3.23 -1.20
N PHE A 140 21.15 -2.26 -1.18
CA PHE A 140 22.03 -1.93 -2.29
C PHE A 140 23.47 -2.02 -1.78
N GLU A 141 24.36 -2.59 -2.59
CA GLU A 141 25.79 -2.70 -2.26
C GLU A 141 26.47 -1.34 -2.28
N GLU A 142 26.07 -0.50 -3.23
CA GLU A 142 26.59 0.85 -3.38
C GLU A 142 25.75 1.89 -2.61
N PRO A 143 26.37 3.04 -2.24
CA PRO A 143 25.63 4.15 -1.66
C PRO A 143 24.54 4.68 -2.61
N VAL A 144 23.35 4.88 -2.04
CA VAL A 144 22.15 5.19 -2.82
C VAL A 144 22.17 6.59 -3.46
N ASP A 145 22.86 7.56 -2.86
CA ASP A 145 22.90 8.94 -3.38
C ASP A 145 23.61 9.07 -4.75
N PRO A 146 24.82 8.50 -4.94
CA PRO A 146 25.43 8.35 -6.26
C PRO A 146 24.52 7.68 -7.29
N MET A 147 23.91 6.54 -6.94
CA MET A 147 23.05 5.77 -7.84
C MET A 147 21.85 6.59 -8.32
N LYS A 148 21.21 7.37 -7.43
CA LYS A 148 20.12 8.28 -7.81
C LYS A 148 20.58 9.36 -8.78
N LYS A 149 21.79 9.92 -8.56
CA LYS A 149 22.35 10.97 -9.42
C LYS A 149 22.66 10.42 -10.81
N GLU A 150 23.27 9.25 -10.86
CA GLU A 150 23.61 8.54 -12.11
C GLU A 150 22.36 8.18 -12.91
N TYR A 151 21.35 7.60 -12.27
CA TYR A 151 20.09 7.28 -12.95
C TYR A 151 19.42 8.51 -13.55
N LYS A 152 19.35 9.62 -12.80
CA LYS A 152 18.81 10.88 -13.30
C LYS A 152 19.61 11.42 -14.48
N ALA A 153 20.93 11.36 -14.41
CA ALA A 153 21.80 11.81 -15.49
C ALA A 153 21.56 11.00 -16.77
N ALA A 154 21.44 9.68 -16.66
CA ALA A 154 21.19 8.80 -17.81
C ALA A 154 19.81 8.95 -18.43
N VAL A 155 18.78 9.33 -17.67
CA VAL A 155 17.48 9.68 -18.23
C VAL A 155 17.56 11.03 -18.96
N ASN A 156 18.21 12.02 -18.33
CA ASN A 156 18.37 13.35 -18.92
C ASN A 156 19.21 13.33 -20.20
N SER A 157 20.23 12.47 -20.30
CA SER A 157 21.05 12.35 -21.51
C SER A 157 20.27 11.83 -22.73
N GLN A 158 19.05 11.29 -22.55
CA GLN A 158 18.22 10.84 -23.66
C GLN A 158 17.41 11.97 -24.31
N GLU A 159 17.36 13.17 -23.73
CA GLU A 159 16.51 14.27 -24.17
C GLU A 159 16.70 14.61 -25.66
N GLU A 160 17.96 14.69 -26.11
CA GLU A 160 18.28 14.96 -27.53
C GLU A 160 17.80 13.84 -28.46
N LEU A 161 17.95 12.57 -28.05
CA LEU A 161 17.54 11.41 -28.84
C LEU A 161 16.02 11.24 -28.89
N LEU A 162 15.32 11.66 -27.84
CA LEU A 162 13.86 11.60 -27.74
C LEU A 162 13.19 12.74 -28.52
N GLY A 163 13.83 13.90 -28.57
CA GLY A 163 13.21 15.14 -29.05
C GLY A 163 11.97 15.53 -28.24
N THR A 164 11.25 16.56 -28.68
CA THR A 164 10.09 17.09 -27.96
C THR A 164 8.96 16.06 -27.83
N GLU A 165 8.65 15.34 -28.93
CA GLU A 165 7.55 14.37 -28.94
C GLU A 165 7.85 13.15 -28.05
N GLY A 166 9.07 12.59 -28.15
CA GLY A 166 9.47 11.46 -27.31
C GLY A 166 9.53 11.83 -25.83
N THR A 167 10.03 13.03 -25.52
CA THR A 167 10.05 13.55 -24.14
C THR A 167 8.65 13.68 -23.58
N GLN A 168 7.71 14.25 -24.36
CA GLN A 168 6.32 14.37 -23.95
C GLN A 168 5.67 13.00 -23.68
N LYS A 169 5.92 12.00 -24.54
CA LYS A 169 5.44 10.62 -24.32
C LYS A 169 5.96 10.01 -23.03
N VAL A 170 7.25 10.22 -22.71
CA VAL A 170 7.85 9.73 -21.46
C VAL A 170 7.23 10.42 -20.25
N LEU A 171 6.94 11.72 -20.32
CA LEU A 171 6.31 12.48 -19.24
C LEU A 171 4.85 12.06 -19.01
N GLU A 172 4.08 11.87 -20.09
CA GLU A 172 2.71 11.34 -20.02
C GLU A 172 2.71 9.93 -19.42
N GLU A 173 3.65 9.10 -19.84
CA GLU A 173 3.80 7.76 -19.28
C GLU A 173 4.19 7.79 -17.81
N HIS A 174 5.01 8.75 -17.38
CA HIS A 174 5.38 8.90 -15.98
C HIS A 174 4.17 9.09 -15.08
N VAL A 175 3.16 9.85 -15.52
CA VAL A 175 1.88 9.99 -14.80
C VAL A 175 1.17 8.64 -14.71
N LYS A 176 1.09 7.91 -15.84
CA LYS A 176 0.48 6.57 -15.89
C LYS A 176 1.16 5.58 -14.93
N VAL A 177 2.49 5.67 -14.75
CA VAL A 177 3.20 4.84 -13.74
C VAL A 177 2.58 5.00 -12.34
N PHE A 178 2.30 6.24 -11.92
CA PHE A 178 1.71 6.49 -10.61
C PHE A 178 0.26 6.01 -10.52
N GLU A 179 -0.52 6.18 -11.58
CA GLU A 179 -1.90 5.69 -11.63
C GLU A 179 -1.93 4.16 -11.45
N MET A 180 -1.12 3.43 -12.22
CA MET A 180 -1.07 1.97 -12.14
C MET A 180 -0.50 1.47 -10.80
N ASN A 181 0.51 2.14 -10.25
CA ASN A 181 1.00 1.86 -8.90
C ASN A 181 -0.11 2.07 -7.85
N ASN A 182 -0.88 3.15 -7.97
CA ASN A 182 -1.99 3.42 -7.06
C ASN A 182 -3.10 2.37 -7.17
N ASP A 183 -3.39 1.88 -8.37
CA ASP A 183 -4.40 0.85 -8.59
C ASP A 183 -3.99 -0.49 -7.99
N ILE A 184 -2.71 -0.89 -8.10
CA ILE A 184 -2.16 -2.04 -7.36
C ILE A 184 -2.40 -1.86 -5.86
N ILE A 185 -2.05 -0.70 -5.30
CA ILE A 185 -2.16 -0.46 -3.86
C ILE A 185 -3.63 -0.45 -3.39
N ARG A 186 -4.54 0.09 -4.20
CA ARG A 186 -5.98 0.09 -3.91
C ARG A 186 -6.55 -1.33 -3.89
N ALA A 187 -6.03 -2.21 -4.75
CA ALA A 187 -6.46 -3.60 -4.85
C ALA A 187 -6.01 -4.47 -3.65
N PHE A 188 -5.14 -4.00 -2.75
CA PHE A 188 -4.74 -4.80 -1.60
C PHE A 188 -5.90 -5.05 -0.62
N PRO A 189 -6.10 -6.32 -0.18
CA PRO A 189 -7.16 -6.69 0.75
C PRO A 189 -6.80 -6.31 2.19
N VAL A 190 -6.80 -5.01 2.47
CA VAL A 190 -6.62 -4.47 3.82
C VAL A 190 -7.98 -4.42 4.51
N HIS A 191 -8.16 -5.25 5.53
CA HIS A 191 -9.35 -5.31 6.37
C HIS A 191 -9.13 -4.58 7.70
N THR A 192 -10.22 -4.25 8.40
CA THR A 192 -10.18 -3.54 9.70
C THR A 192 -9.25 -4.19 10.72
N ARG A 193 -9.21 -5.53 10.78
CA ARG A 193 -8.30 -6.26 11.68
C ARG A 193 -6.82 -5.95 11.42
N HIS A 194 -6.43 -5.75 10.15
CA HIS A 194 -5.06 -5.42 9.78
C HIS A 194 -4.75 -3.98 10.20
N THR A 195 -5.69 -3.06 10.01
CA THR A 195 -5.56 -1.67 10.46
C THR A 195 -5.40 -1.56 11.97
N LEU A 196 -6.24 -2.26 12.75
CA LEU A 196 -6.13 -2.32 14.22
C LEU A 196 -4.80 -2.95 14.65
N GLY A 197 -4.39 -4.03 13.97
CA GLY A 197 -3.09 -4.66 14.20
C GLY A 197 -1.91 -3.71 13.92
N ALA A 198 -1.99 -2.89 12.87
CA ALA A 198 -1.00 -1.89 12.53
C ALA A 198 -0.93 -0.78 13.60
N VAL A 199 -2.08 -0.26 14.04
CA VAL A 199 -2.16 0.76 15.11
C VAL A 199 -1.45 0.26 16.37
N ARG A 200 -1.72 -0.98 16.79
CA ARG A 200 -1.09 -1.59 17.98
C ARG A 200 0.43 -1.74 17.84
N ARG A 201 0.95 -1.89 16.63
CA ARG A 201 2.40 -2.07 16.37
C ARG A 201 3.14 -0.75 16.22
N ILE A 202 2.46 0.28 15.70
CA ILE A 202 3.07 1.58 15.39
C ILE A 202 3.01 2.50 16.61
N LEU A 203 1.91 2.51 17.35
CA LEU A 203 1.69 3.41 18.47
C LEU A 203 1.99 2.74 19.81
N PRO A 204 2.61 3.45 20.76
CA PRO A 204 2.84 2.94 22.09
C PRO A 204 1.51 2.81 22.87
N PRO A 205 1.39 1.86 23.83
CA PRO A 205 0.14 1.57 24.51
C PRO A 205 -0.50 2.78 25.21
N GLU A 206 0.31 3.69 25.73
CA GLU A 206 -0.13 4.89 26.46
C GLU A 206 -0.87 5.86 25.54
N VAL A 207 -0.39 6.01 24.30
CA VAL A 207 -1.02 6.86 23.29
C VAL A 207 -2.35 6.26 22.85
N ILE A 208 -2.41 4.94 22.66
CA ILE A 208 -3.65 4.23 22.31
C ILE A 208 -4.68 4.40 23.43
N LEU A 209 -4.27 4.17 24.68
CA LEU A 209 -5.15 4.28 25.83
C LEU A 209 -5.66 5.71 26.02
N GLY A 210 -4.79 6.71 25.87
CA GLY A 210 -5.16 8.13 25.93
C GLY A 210 -6.17 8.52 24.84
N ALA A 211 -5.96 8.06 23.61
CA ALA A 211 -6.91 8.28 22.50
C ALA A 211 -8.27 7.61 22.77
N CYS A 212 -8.28 6.36 23.25
CA CYS A 212 -9.50 5.65 23.61
C CYS A 212 -10.26 6.34 24.77
N ALA A 213 -9.55 6.79 25.81
CA ALA A 213 -10.14 7.50 26.93
C ALA A 213 -10.77 8.84 26.48
N THR A 214 -10.11 9.55 25.58
CA THR A 214 -10.60 10.82 25.02
C THR A 214 -11.86 10.61 24.18
N LEU A 215 -11.84 9.61 23.28
CA LEU A 215 -13.01 9.25 22.48
C LEU A 215 -14.18 8.77 23.33
N PHE A 216 -13.91 7.98 24.38
CA PHE A 216 -14.92 7.55 25.34
C PHE A 216 -15.53 8.74 26.09
N ALA A 217 -14.72 9.69 26.56
CA ALA A 217 -15.20 10.89 27.22
C ALA A 217 -16.09 11.74 26.30
N LEU A 218 -15.67 11.96 25.05
CA LEU A 218 -16.46 12.70 24.05
C LEU A 218 -17.77 11.97 23.70
N PHE A 219 -17.74 10.64 23.57
CA PHE A 219 -18.93 9.83 23.38
C PHE A 219 -19.89 9.95 24.57
N MET A 220 -19.37 9.86 25.79
CA MET A 220 -20.18 10.03 27.00
C MET A 220 -20.79 11.43 27.06
N MET A 221 -20.03 12.49 26.78
CA MET A 221 -20.57 13.86 26.72
C MET A 221 -21.71 14.02 25.70
N TRP A 222 -21.71 13.26 24.61
CA TRP A 222 -22.77 13.29 23.60
C TRP A 222 -23.97 12.39 23.95
N VAL A 223 -23.72 11.25 24.59
CA VAL A 223 -24.75 10.25 24.94
C VAL A 223 -25.48 10.62 26.22
N THR A 224 -24.78 11.11 27.25
CA THR A 224 -25.40 11.36 28.55
C THR A 224 -26.59 12.32 28.48
N PRO A 225 -26.57 13.45 27.73
CA PRO A 225 -27.75 14.31 27.64
C PRO A 225 -28.94 13.57 27.02
N LYS A 226 -28.71 12.78 25.96
CA LYS A 226 -29.77 12.03 25.26
C LYS A 226 -30.37 10.93 26.12
N VAL A 227 -29.52 10.23 26.89
CA VAL A 227 -29.98 9.19 27.82
C VAL A 227 -30.77 9.82 28.96
N MET A 228 -30.32 10.95 29.49
CA MET A 228 -31.05 11.67 30.55
C MET A 228 -32.39 12.22 30.04
N GLU A 229 -32.46 12.77 28.83
CA GLU A 229 -33.72 13.18 28.19
C GLU A 229 -34.67 12.00 27.98
N ALA A 230 -34.17 10.87 27.49
CA ALA A 230 -34.97 9.67 27.29
C ALA A 230 -35.47 9.06 28.60
N ALA A 231 -34.64 9.06 29.65
CA ALA A 231 -35.02 8.61 30.99
C ALA A 231 -36.09 9.51 31.61
N ALA A 232 -35.93 10.84 31.54
CA ALA A 232 -36.93 11.79 32.02
C ALA A 232 -38.28 11.66 31.27
N ALA A 233 -38.24 11.43 29.95
CA ALA A 233 -39.44 11.18 29.16
C ALA A 233 -40.10 9.81 29.42
N TRP A 234 -39.38 8.86 30.00
CA TRP A 234 -39.94 7.58 30.45
C TRP A 234 -40.62 7.76 31.82
N GLU A 235 -39.94 8.42 32.76
CA GLU A 235 -40.45 8.67 34.12
C GLU A 235 -41.66 9.62 34.15
N GLY A 236 -41.74 10.59 33.23
CA GLY A 236 -42.91 11.44 33.05
C GLY A 236 -44.14 10.70 32.48
N ARG A 237 -43.95 9.64 31.69
CA ARG A 237 -45.04 8.82 31.15
C ARG A 237 -45.68 7.92 32.21
N ASP A 238 -44.91 7.43 33.16
CA ASP A 238 -45.43 6.65 34.29
C ASP A 238 -46.17 7.54 35.31
N MET A 239 -45.82 8.83 35.43
CA MET A 239 -46.57 9.77 36.28
C MET A 239 -47.88 10.28 35.65
N GLU A 240 -47.93 10.57 34.34
CA GLU A 240 -49.19 10.92 33.66
C GLU A 240 -50.19 9.74 33.63
N ALA A 241 -49.70 8.50 33.59
CA ALA A 241 -50.55 7.31 33.69
C ALA A 241 -51.18 7.11 35.09
N CYS A 242 -50.68 7.81 36.12
CA CYS A 242 -51.10 7.57 37.51
C CYS A 242 -51.69 8.79 38.23
N SER A 243 -51.80 9.97 37.58
CA SER A 243 -52.47 11.13 38.16
C SER A 243 -53.50 11.78 37.22
N THR A 244 -54.59 11.07 36.97
CA THR A 244 -55.91 11.70 36.92
C THR A 244 -56.91 10.72 37.51
N ASP A 245 -57.65 11.18 38.50
CA ASP A 245 -58.73 10.45 39.15
C ASP A 245 -59.73 9.91 38.13
N ALA A 246 -59.62 8.62 37.84
CA ALA A 246 -60.73 7.74 37.57
C ALA A 246 -60.38 6.38 38.18
N VAL A 247 -60.82 6.18 39.41
CA VAL A 247 -61.02 4.85 39.98
C VAL A 247 -62.01 4.14 39.07
N ASP A 248 -61.51 3.40 38.07
CA ASP A 248 -62.10 2.17 37.57
C ASP A 248 -61.29 1.65 36.37
N THR A 249 -60.91 0.38 36.45
CA THR A 249 -60.34 -0.49 35.37
C THR A 249 -58.86 -0.31 34.98
N CYS A 250 -57.95 -0.61 35.91
CA CYS A 250 -56.62 -1.08 35.52
C CYS A 250 -56.65 -2.60 35.27
N GLN A 251 -57.02 -3.01 34.06
CA GLN A 251 -56.82 -4.39 33.60
C GLN A 251 -55.40 -4.54 33.06
N MET A 252 -54.54 -5.19 33.85
CA MET A 252 -53.28 -5.77 33.37
C MET A 252 -53.59 -6.86 32.35
N ARG A 253 -53.36 -6.59 31.05
CA ARG A 253 -53.33 -7.64 30.02
C ARG A 253 -51.87 -8.12 29.88
N PRO A 254 -51.59 -9.44 29.97
CA PRO A 254 -50.25 -9.96 29.74
C PRO A 254 -49.86 -9.85 28.26
N PRO A 255 -48.55 -9.85 27.93
CA PRO A 255 -48.10 -9.77 26.55
C PRO A 255 -48.47 -11.07 25.83
N GLU A 256 -49.17 -10.96 24.70
CA GLU A 256 -49.31 -12.06 23.76
C GLU A 256 -48.10 -12.11 22.83
N GLY A 257 -47.47 -13.29 22.78
CA GLY A 257 -46.80 -13.87 21.60
C GLY A 257 -45.59 -13.16 21.03
#